data_AF-A0A0S8GCN5-F1
#
_entry.id   AF-A0A0S8GCN5-F1
#
_cell.length_a   1.000
_cell.length_b   1.000
_cell.length_c   1.000
_cell.angle_alpha   90.00
_cell.angle_beta   90.00
_cell.angle_gamma   90.00
#
_symmetry.space_group_name_H-M   'P 1'
#
loop_
_entity.id
_entity.type
_entity.pdbx_description
1 polymer ?
#
loop_
_entity_poly.entity_id
_entity_poly.type
_entity_poly.pdbx_seq_one_letter_code
_entity_poly.pdbx_strand_id
1 'polypeptide(L)'
;MLGAHGNPIHNLEYARALLSQAGIQLEEALGLVESSYRPHRMASAVAALGSDCLICHAGVEARTVRFFDKAMPHARHVVDGGMECGRCHREGLEPDEVGHGSSLIDRSACQGCHHVRSRADCRLCHSDEIAEPILYERIEFPHMPHIEVGGLYCTACHHRRGAAFPIEDVNCGRCHHREAAECEVCHTVQAEMYRGQYRSHQGVQNPMAVAGIDCSACHWDSEGRAVVRPGADRCVECHGSGYDAVMDGWQQGIGQGLAELEEALGQAESGVEASQSARAILEWVENDGSRGVHNFMLADSLLGVARQLIE
;
A
#
# COMPACT_ATOMS: atom_id res chain seq x y z
N MET A 1 -8.44 21.56 -58.47
CA MET A 1 -7.27 22.08 -57.72
C MET A 1 -7.76 22.84 -56.48
N LEU A 2 -8.27 22.13 -55.48
CA LEU A 2 -8.63 22.68 -54.17
C LEU A 2 -8.00 21.73 -53.14
N GLY A 3 -6.84 22.08 -52.59
CA GLY A 3 -6.17 21.18 -51.63
C GLY A 3 -4.70 21.44 -51.33
N ALA A 4 -4.02 22.34 -52.04
CA ALA A 4 -2.59 22.56 -51.82
C ALA A 4 -2.25 23.58 -50.70
N HIS A 5 -3.22 24.39 -50.25
CA HIS A 5 -2.95 25.51 -49.32
C HIS A 5 -3.92 25.64 -48.14
N GLY A 6 -4.91 24.75 -48.00
CA GLY A 6 -5.80 24.73 -46.84
C GLY A 6 -5.17 23.91 -45.73
N ASN A 7 -4.52 24.57 -44.77
CA ASN A 7 -4.12 23.90 -43.54
C ASN A 7 -5.40 23.42 -42.84
N PRO A 8 -5.59 22.11 -42.53
CA PRO A 8 -6.85 21.53 -42.04
C PRO A 8 -7.35 22.07 -40.68
N ILE A 9 -6.65 23.07 -40.15
CA ILE A 9 -6.93 23.77 -38.90
C ILE A 9 -8.15 24.70 -39.06
N HIS A 10 -8.49 25.11 -40.28
CA HIS A 10 -9.67 25.92 -40.58
C HIS A 10 -10.65 25.05 -41.38
N ASN A 11 -11.81 24.74 -40.78
CA ASN A 11 -12.86 23.88 -41.36
C ASN A 11 -12.56 22.37 -41.35
N LEU A 12 -12.10 21.88 -40.19
CA LEU A 12 -11.75 20.47 -39.97
C LEU A 12 -12.91 19.52 -40.25
N GLU A 13 -14.15 19.87 -39.90
CA GLU A 13 -15.33 19.04 -40.17
C GLU A 13 -15.57 18.85 -41.66
N TYR A 14 -15.54 19.94 -42.43
CA TYR A 14 -15.69 19.89 -43.88
C TYR A 14 -14.54 19.13 -44.54
N ALA A 15 -13.30 19.38 -44.11
CA ALA A 15 -12.13 18.65 -44.61
C ALA A 15 -12.25 17.14 -44.33
N ARG A 16 -12.71 16.76 -43.13
CA ARG A 16 -12.96 15.36 -42.78
C ARG A 16 -14.11 14.74 -43.57
N ALA A 17 -15.20 15.47 -43.78
CA ALA A 17 -16.32 15.00 -44.61
C ALA A 17 -15.86 14.73 -46.05
N LEU A 18 -15.08 15.65 -46.63
CA LEU A 18 -14.48 15.46 -47.96
C LEU A 18 -13.54 14.25 -48.02
N LEU A 19 -12.67 14.08 -47.02
CA LEU A 19 -11.74 12.95 -46.97
C LEU A 19 -12.46 11.61 -46.78
N SER A 20 -13.52 11.58 -45.97
CA SER A 20 -14.36 10.39 -45.79
C SER A 20 -15.07 10.01 -47.09
N GLN A 21 -15.68 10.99 -47.77
CA GLN A 21 -16.33 10.76 -49.05
C GLN A 21 -15.34 10.32 -50.14
N ALA A 22 -14.16 10.92 -50.18
CA ALA A 22 -13.09 10.52 -51.09
C ALA A 22 -12.62 9.08 -50.80
N GLY A 23 -12.57 8.67 -49.53
CA GLY A 23 -12.28 7.30 -49.12
C GLY A 23 -13.30 6.28 -49.63
N ILE A 24 -14.59 6.60 -49.54
CA ILE A 24 -15.68 5.76 -50.07
C ILE A 24 -15.53 5.61 -51.59
N GLN A 25 -15.36 6.72 -52.30
CA GLN A 25 -15.18 6.72 -53.76
C GLN A 25 -13.92 5.94 -54.19
N LEU A 26 -12.85 6.02 -53.39
CA LEU A 26 -11.63 5.25 -53.64
C LEU A 26 -11.86 3.75 -53.44
N GLU A 27 -12.58 3.33 -52.39
CA GLU A 27 -12.93 1.91 -52.18
C GLU A 27 -13.79 1.37 -53.32
N GLU A 28 -14.80 2.14 -53.77
CA GLU A 28 -15.62 1.78 -54.93
C GLU A 28 -14.79 1.62 -56.21
N ALA A 29 -13.91 2.60 -56.50
CA ALA A 29 -13.04 2.54 -57.66
C ALA A 29 -12.05 1.38 -57.62
N LEU A 30 -11.48 1.07 -56.45
CA LEU A 30 -10.57 -0.06 -56.25
C LEU A 30 -11.29 -1.41 -56.41
N GLY A 31 -12.57 -1.48 -56.03
CA GLY A 31 -13.42 -2.65 -56.26
C GLY A 31 -13.67 -2.91 -57.74
N LEU A 32 -13.88 -1.86 -58.55
CA LEU A 32 -14.11 -1.98 -60.00
C LEU A 32 -12.88 -2.49 -60.78
N VAL A 33 -11.68 -2.27 -60.25
CA VAL A 33 -10.42 -2.71 -60.88
C VAL A 33 -9.82 -3.94 -60.20
N GLU A 34 -10.59 -4.61 -59.34
CA GLU A 34 -10.17 -5.82 -58.58
C GLU A 34 -8.84 -5.64 -57.83
N SER A 35 -8.58 -4.43 -57.32
CA SER A 35 -7.32 -4.15 -56.64
C SER A 35 -7.21 -4.91 -55.31
N SER A 36 -6.03 -5.46 -55.04
CA SER A 36 -5.66 -6.04 -53.75
C SER A 36 -5.32 -4.99 -52.69
N TYR A 37 -5.16 -3.72 -53.08
CA TYR A 37 -4.89 -2.63 -52.16
C TYR A 37 -6.09 -2.38 -51.23
N ARG A 38 -5.83 -2.10 -49.96
CA ARG A 38 -6.83 -1.79 -48.94
C ARG A 38 -6.51 -0.43 -48.33
N PRO A 39 -7.24 0.64 -48.70
CA PRO A 39 -7.00 1.95 -48.12
C PRO A 39 -7.32 1.95 -46.62
N HIS A 40 -6.59 2.78 -45.87
CA HIS A 40 -6.86 2.98 -44.45
C HIS A 40 -8.15 3.81 -44.29
N ARG A 41 -9.14 3.26 -43.58
CA ARG A 41 -10.37 4.00 -43.26
C ARG A 41 -10.09 5.03 -42.18
N MET A 42 -10.33 6.31 -42.48
CA MET A 42 -10.45 7.32 -41.43
C MET A 42 -11.74 7.03 -40.64
N ALA A 43 -11.61 6.54 -39.42
CA ALA A 43 -12.74 6.44 -38.50
C ALA A 43 -13.25 7.86 -38.18
N SER A 44 -14.53 8.10 -38.38
CA SER A 44 -15.20 9.30 -37.90
C SER A 44 -15.42 9.17 -36.39
N ALA A 45 -14.38 9.42 -35.60
CA ALA A 45 -14.52 9.50 -34.14
C ALA A 45 -15.35 10.72 -33.71
N VAL A 46 -15.39 11.77 -34.55
CA VAL A 46 -16.03 13.05 -34.23
C VAL A 46 -17.57 12.97 -34.30
N ALA A 47 -18.13 12.16 -35.21
CA ALA A 47 -19.59 12.01 -35.31
C ALA A 47 -20.21 11.16 -34.18
N ALA A 48 -19.40 10.41 -33.41
CA ALA A 48 -19.90 9.47 -32.42
C ALA A 48 -20.13 10.08 -31.02
N LEU A 49 -19.53 11.23 -30.71
CA LEU A 49 -19.55 11.80 -29.36
C LEU A 49 -20.39 13.08 -29.21
N GLY A 50 -20.83 13.72 -30.30
CA GLY A 50 -21.72 14.88 -30.24
C GLY A 50 -21.18 16.08 -29.45
N SER A 51 -19.86 16.16 -29.21
CA SER A 51 -19.24 17.18 -28.37
C SER A 51 -18.63 18.29 -29.20
N ASP A 52 -19.11 19.52 -29.00
CA ASP A 52 -18.57 20.74 -29.61
C ASP A 52 -17.09 20.97 -29.26
N CYS A 53 -16.60 20.36 -28.17
CA CYS A 53 -15.19 20.42 -27.80
C CYS A 53 -14.28 19.79 -28.86
N LEU A 54 -14.73 18.72 -29.54
CA LEU A 54 -13.93 17.99 -30.53
C LEU A 54 -13.76 18.73 -31.86
N ILE A 55 -14.52 19.81 -32.06
CA ILE A 55 -14.34 20.72 -33.21
C ILE A 55 -12.92 21.31 -33.17
N CYS A 56 -12.48 21.72 -31.98
CA CYS A 56 -11.16 22.31 -31.76
C CYS A 56 -10.15 21.30 -31.18
N HIS A 57 -10.60 20.38 -30.33
CA HIS A 57 -9.74 19.40 -29.62
C HIS A 57 -9.76 18.01 -30.25
N ALA A 58 -9.91 17.94 -31.56
CA ALA A 58 -9.98 16.68 -32.29
C ALA A 58 -8.80 15.73 -31.98
N GLY A 59 -9.13 14.49 -31.62
CA GLY A 59 -8.15 13.45 -31.31
C GLY A 59 -7.72 13.41 -29.85
N VAL A 60 -8.18 14.35 -29.00
CA VAL A 60 -7.93 14.30 -27.55
C VAL A 60 -8.56 13.07 -26.90
N GLU A 61 -9.69 12.60 -27.44
CA GLU A 61 -10.42 11.41 -27.00
C GLU A 61 -9.59 10.12 -27.10
N ALA A 62 -8.58 10.10 -27.98
CA ALA A 62 -7.67 8.97 -28.15
C ALA A 62 -6.35 9.12 -27.36
N ARG A 63 -6.15 10.24 -26.65
CA ARG A 63 -4.90 10.50 -25.92
C ARG A 63 -4.87 9.79 -24.57
N THR A 64 -3.71 9.26 -24.24
CA THR A 64 -3.38 8.88 -22.86
C THR A 64 -2.56 10.00 -22.24
N VAL A 65 -3.05 10.56 -21.14
CA VAL A 65 -2.35 11.58 -20.35
C VAL A 65 -1.91 10.99 -19.02
N ARG A 66 -0.99 11.66 -18.32
CA ARG A 66 -0.78 11.39 -16.89
C ARG A 66 -1.70 12.29 -16.09
N PHE A 67 -2.48 11.69 -15.21
CA PHE A 67 -3.26 12.42 -14.21
C PHE A 67 -2.70 12.01 -12.84
N PHE A 68 -2.05 12.96 -12.17
CA PHE A 68 -1.12 12.67 -11.08
C PHE A 68 -0.05 11.66 -11.51
N ASP A 69 0.00 10.50 -10.86
CA ASP A 69 0.96 9.42 -11.06
C ASP A 69 0.39 8.26 -11.91
N LYS A 70 -0.86 8.35 -12.36
CA LYS A 70 -1.53 7.28 -13.11
C LYS A 70 -1.75 7.65 -14.58
N ALA A 71 -1.64 6.64 -15.45
CA ALA A 71 -1.98 6.78 -16.85
C ALA A 71 -3.50 6.84 -17.01
N MET A 72 -3.99 7.90 -17.65
CA MET A 72 -5.39 8.17 -17.91
C MET A 72 -5.66 8.10 -19.43
N PRO A 73 -6.05 6.93 -19.96
CA PRO A 73 -6.45 6.81 -21.36
C PRO A 73 -7.85 7.39 -21.55
N HIS A 74 -7.97 8.52 -22.26
CA HIS A 74 -9.27 9.14 -22.55
C HIS A 74 -10.21 8.19 -23.29
N ALA A 75 -9.69 7.35 -24.19
CA ALA A 75 -10.50 6.43 -24.97
C ALA A 75 -11.37 5.53 -24.09
N ARG A 76 -10.83 5.03 -22.97
CA ARG A 76 -11.59 4.17 -22.05
C ARG A 76 -12.72 4.88 -21.32
N HIS A 77 -12.59 6.18 -21.11
CA HIS A 77 -13.54 6.95 -20.31
C HIS A 77 -14.56 7.65 -21.19
N VAL A 78 -14.09 8.33 -22.24
CA VAL A 78 -14.89 9.15 -23.14
C VAL A 78 -15.49 8.31 -24.27
N VAL A 79 -14.66 7.52 -24.96
CA VAL A 79 -15.11 6.75 -26.14
C VAL A 79 -15.84 5.47 -25.72
N ASP A 80 -15.18 4.59 -24.97
CA ASP A 80 -15.74 3.31 -24.54
C ASP A 80 -16.76 3.50 -23.40
N GLY A 81 -16.48 4.45 -22.51
CA GLY A 81 -17.28 4.74 -21.31
C GLY A 81 -18.39 5.77 -21.53
N GLY A 82 -18.43 6.44 -22.68
CA GLY A 82 -19.44 7.46 -23.00
C GLY A 82 -19.48 8.65 -22.03
N MET A 83 -18.36 8.99 -21.40
CA MET A 83 -18.32 10.13 -20.47
C MET A 83 -18.16 11.45 -21.23
N GLU A 84 -19.02 12.41 -20.89
CA GLU A 84 -18.93 13.79 -21.36
C GLU A 84 -17.68 14.51 -20.81
N CYS A 85 -17.10 15.40 -21.63
CA CYS A 85 -15.89 16.16 -21.28
C CYS A 85 -16.08 17.00 -20.01
N GLY A 86 -17.27 17.62 -19.87
CA GLY A 86 -17.66 18.47 -18.74
C GLY A 86 -17.64 17.79 -17.38
N ARG A 87 -17.61 16.45 -17.35
CA ARG A 87 -17.52 15.68 -16.11
C ARG A 87 -16.17 15.81 -15.43
N CYS A 88 -15.11 16.07 -16.21
CA CYS A 88 -13.74 16.17 -15.72
C CYS A 88 -13.10 17.53 -16.00
N HIS A 89 -13.56 18.24 -17.02
CA HIS A 89 -13.00 19.50 -17.46
C HIS A 89 -14.04 20.62 -17.41
N ARG A 90 -13.59 21.84 -17.14
CA ARG A 90 -14.45 23.02 -17.22
C ARG A 90 -14.84 23.26 -18.67
N GLU A 91 -16.15 23.34 -18.88
CA GLU A 91 -16.73 23.74 -20.16
C GLU A 91 -16.52 25.25 -20.39
N GLY A 92 -16.21 25.60 -21.63
CA GLY A 92 -15.99 26.96 -22.10
C GLY A 92 -15.92 26.92 -23.63
N LEU A 93 -16.64 27.81 -24.30
CA LEU A 93 -16.69 27.87 -25.77
C LEU A 93 -15.63 28.83 -26.31
N GLU A 94 -15.23 29.81 -25.51
CA GLU A 94 -14.30 30.85 -25.91
C GLU A 94 -12.84 30.45 -25.54
N PRO A 95 -11.91 30.42 -26.51
CA PRO A 95 -10.53 29.99 -26.28
C PRO A 95 -9.76 30.81 -25.23
N ASP A 96 -10.19 32.06 -24.98
CA ASP A 96 -9.59 33.00 -24.04
C ASP A 96 -10.31 33.05 -22.69
N GLU A 97 -11.32 32.23 -22.48
CA GLU A 97 -12.02 32.14 -21.20
C GLU A 97 -11.08 31.61 -20.11
N VAL A 98 -11.02 32.34 -18.99
CA VAL A 98 -10.18 31.97 -17.84
C VAL A 98 -10.64 30.62 -17.28
N GLY A 99 -9.79 29.61 -17.44
CA GLY A 99 -10.04 28.26 -16.93
C GLY A 99 -10.71 27.32 -17.93
N HIS A 100 -10.86 27.71 -19.21
CA HIS A 100 -11.28 26.79 -20.28
C HIS A 100 -10.46 25.48 -20.26
N GLY A 101 -11.14 24.33 -20.27
CA GLY A 101 -10.51 23.01 -20.28
C GLY A 101 -9.73 22.65 -19.01
N SER A 102 -9.76 23.48 -17.96
CA SER A 102 -9.12 23.17 -16.68
C SER A 102 -9.77 21.94 -16.03
N SER A 103 -8.99 21.14 -15.30
CA SER A 103 -9.52 19.97 -14.61
C SER A 103 -10.37 20.38 -13.41
N LEU A 104 -11.57 19.81 -13.30
CA LEU A 104 -12.51 19.98 -12.20
C LEU A 104 -12.40 18.89 -11.13
N ILE A 105 -11.63 17.85 -11.41
CA ILE A 105 -11.55 16.65 -10.59
C ILE A 105 -10.21 16.56 -9.87
N ASP A 106 -10.21 15.90 -8.72
CA ASP A 106 -9.02 15.50 -7.98
C ASP A 106 -8.97 13.95 -7.87
N ARG A 107 -8.02 13.41 -7.09
CA ARG A 107 -7.90 11.95 -6.88
C ARG A 107 -9.16 11.31 -6.29
N SER A 108 -9.96 12.04 -5.51
CA SER A 108 -11.16 11.50 -4.87
C SER A 108 -12.28 11.22 -5.87
N ALA A 109 -12.34 11.97 -6.98
CA ALA A 109 -13.36 11.81 -8.01
C ALA A 109 -13.30 10.43 -8.70
N CYS A 110 -12.10 9.83 -8.80
CA CYS A 110 -11.92 8.48 -9.34
C CYS A 110 -12.68 7.43 -8.52
N GLN A 111 -12.79 7.65 -7.20
CA GLN A 111 -13.36 6.68 -6.26
C GLN A 111 -14.86 6.49 -6.46
N GLY A 112 -15.57 7.54 -6.87
CA GLY A 112 -17.02 7.48 -7.13
C GLY A 112 -17.43 6.46 -8.19
N CYS A 113 -16.52 6.09 -9.10
CA CYS A 113 -16.75 5.05 -10.10
C CYS A 113 -15.91 3.79 -9.86
N HIS A 114 -14.64 3.92 -9.44
CA HIS A 114 -13.72 2.78 -9.32
C HIS A 114 -13.81 2.02 -7.99
N HIS A 115 -14.18 2.65 -6.85
CA HIS A 115 -14.27 1.95 -5.55
C HIS A 115 -15.60 1.22 -5.31
N VAL A 116 -16.63 1.47 -6.14
CA VAL A 116 -18.00 0.97 -5.90
C VAL A 116 -18.44 -0.09 -6.94
N ARG A 117 -17.80 -0.14 -8.11
CA ARG A 117 -18.28 -0.96 -9.25
C ARG A 117 -17.21 -1.71 -10.03
N SER A 118 -15.93 -1.45 -9.83
CA SER A 118 -14.92 -2.10 -10.63
C SER A 118 -14.42 -3.37 -9.94
N ARG A 119 -14.39 -4.48 -10.69
CA ARG A 119 -13.47 -5.61 -10.45
C ARG A 119 -12.02 -5.19 -10.75
N ALA A 120 -11.66 -3.92 -10.53
CA ALA A 120 -10.30 -3.48 -10.72
C ALA A 120 -9.45 -4.19 -9.67
N ASP A 121 -8.31 -4.70 -10.11
CA ASP A 121 -7.28 -5.13 -9.21
C ASP A 121 -6.85 -3.92 -8.36
N CYS A 122 -7.06 -4.00 -7.03
CA CYS A 122 -6.74 -2.93 -6.08
C CYS A 122 -5.30 -2.43 -6.26
N ARG A 123 -4.40 -3.33 -6.69
CA ARG A 123 -2.98 -3.09 -6.96
C ARG A 123 -2.72 -2.04 -8.05
N LEU A 124 -3.69 -1.78 -8.93
CA LEU A 124 -3.55 -0.77 -9.99
C LEU A 124 -3.43 0.66 -9.41
N CYS A 125 -4.07 0.90 -8.27
CA CYS A 125 -4.04 2.17 -7.57
C CYS A 125 -3.17 2.10 -6.31
N HIS A 126 -3.28 1.01 -5.55
CA HIS A 126 -2.63 0.82 -4.24
C HIS A 126 -1.36 -0.03 -4.31
N SER A 127 -0.51 0.18 -5.31
CA SER A 127 0.71 -0.62 -5.52
C SER A 127 1.76 -0.39 -4.43
N ASP A 128 1.83 0.83 -3.92
CA ASP A 128 2.92 1.25 -3.04
C ASP A 128 2.58 0.85 -1.59
N GLU A 129 1.30 0.95 -1.23
CA GLU A 129 0.76 0.58 0.08
C GLU A 129 0.83 -0.94 0.36
N ILE A 130 0.90 -1.77 -0.68
CA ILE A 130 1.03 -3.23 -0.56
C ILE A 130 2.47 -3.72 -0.73
N ALA A 131 3.38 -2.89 -1.22
CA ALA A 131 4.74 -3.31 -1.54
C ALA A 131 5.56 -3.56 -0.27
N GLU A 132 5.38 -2.70 0.73
CA GLU A 132 6.13 -2.75 1.97
C GLU A 132 5.43 -3.59 3.04
N PRO A 133 6.20 -4.27 3.92
CA PRO A 133 5.66 -4.88 5.12
C PRO A 133 5.04 -3.83 6.04
N ILE A 134 3.97 -4.19 6.73
CA ILE A 134 3.35 -3.38 7.77
C ILE A 134 3.55 -4.02 9.13
N LEU A 135 3.57 -3.24 10.19
CA LEU A 135 3.51 -3.77 11.55
C LEU A 135 2.04 -4.00 11.95
N TYR A 136 1.63 -5.26 12.09
CA TYR A 136 0.30 -5.64 12.58
C TYR A 136 0.44 -6.45 13.86
N GLU A 137 -0.14 -5.97 14.97
CA GLU A 137 -0.07 -6.63 16.29
C GLU A 137 1.36 -7.06 16.71
N ARG A 138 2.38 -6.23 16.43
CA ARG A 138 3.81 -6.47 16.71
C ARG A 138 4.46 -7.56 15.84
N ILE A 139 3.84 -7.91 14.72
CA ILE A 139 4.37 -8.80 13.69
C ILE A 139 4.57 -7.99 12.41
N GLU A 140 5.73 -8.12 11.79
CA GLU A 140 5.94 -7.59 10.44
C GLU A 140 5.18 -8.47 9.44
N PHE A 141 4.12 -7.93 8.87
CA PHE A 141 3.25 -8.61 7.93
C PHE A 141 3.58 -8.18 6.49
N PRO A 142 4.10 -9.09 5.64
CA PRO A 142 4.32 -8.80 4.24
C PRO A 142 3.09 -9.13 3.40
N HIS A 143 2.48 -8.14 2.74
CA HIS A 143 1.29 -8.37 1.90
C HIS A 143 1.55 -9.29 0.71
N MET A 144 2.70 -9.12 0.02
CA MET A 144 2.97 -9.76 -1.27
C MET A 144 2.99 -11.30 -1.20
N PRO A 145 3.71 -11.95 -0.27
CA PRO A 145 3.65 -13.41 -0.12
C PRO A 145 2.23 -13.91 0.18
N HIS A 146 1.47 -13.20 1.00
CA HIS A 146 0.10 -13.58 1.35
C HIS A 146 -0.88 -13.48 0.18
N ILE A 147 -0.70 -12.51 -0.70
CA ILE A 147 -1.54 -12.32 -1.89
C ILE A 147 -1.11 -13.25 -3.03
N GLU A 148 0.17 -13.29 -3.37
CA GLU A 148 0.66 -13.97 -4.57
C GLU A 148 0.89 -15.48 -4.36
N VAL A 149 1.44 -15.86 -3.22
CA VAL A 149 1.71 -17.27 -2.88
C VAL A 149 0.54 -17.84 -2.09
N GLY A 150 0.07 -17.12 -1.07
CA GLY A 150 -1.05 -17.51 -0.22
C GLY A 150 -2.42 -17.42 -0.90
N GLY A 151 -2.53 -16.71 -2.03
CA GLY A 151 -3.78 -16.56 -2.78
C GLY A 151 -4.87 -15.80 -2.01
N LEU A 152 -4.50 -15.00 -1.01
CA LEU A 152 -5.47 -14.24 -0.21
C LEU A 152 -5.97 -13.02 -1.00
N TYR A 153 -7.29 -12.86 -1.03
CA TYR A 153 -7.92 -11.61 -1.48
C TYR A 153 -7.79 -10.54 -0.39
N CYS A 154 -7.75 -9.25 -0.77
CA CYS A 154 -7.67 -8.13 0.19
C CYS A 154 -8.79 -8.20 1.26
N THR A 155 -9.97 -8.70 0.88
CA THR A 155 -11.12 -8.85 1.77
C THR A 155 -11.00 -9.99 2.78
N ALA A 156 -9.91 -10.76 2.74
CA ALA A 156 -9.58 -11.72 3.79
C ALA A 156 -9.19 -11.00 5.10
N CYS A 157 -8.66 -9.78 5.00
CA CYS A 157 -8.23 -8.98 6.16
C CYS A 157 -8.94 -7.62 6.23
N HIS A 158 -9.31 -7.02 5.10
CA HIS A 158 -9.87 -5.67 5.04
C HIS A 158 -11.37 -5.63 4.74
N HIS A 159 -12.08 -4.68 5.35
CA HIS A 159 -13.49 -4.44 5.07
C HIS A 159 -13.70 -3.55 3.82
N ARG A 160 -14.73 -3.87 3.01
CA ARG A 160 -15.04 -3.18 1.73
C ARG A 160 -15.65 -1.78 1.84
N ARG A 161 -15.85 -1.25 3.05
CA ARG A 161 -16.50 0.05 3.27
C ARG A 161 -15.64 0.96 4.12
N GLY A 162 -15.64 2.25 3.76
CA GLY A 162 -14.87 3.30 4.41
C GLY A 162 -13.65 3.69 3.58
N ALA A 163 -13.27 4.97 3.64
CA ALA A 163 -12.11 5.52 2.94
C ALA A 163 -10.77 4.91 3.41
N ALA A 164 -10.77 4.21 4.55
CA ALA A 164 -9.56 3.69 5.20
C ALA A 164 -9.39 2.16 5.12
N PHE A 165 -10.29 1.43 4.44
CA PHE A 165 -10.19 -0.02 4.23
C PHE A 165 -9.75 -0.79 5.52
N PRO A 166 -10.52 -0.68 6.62
CA PRO A 166 -10.05 -1.08 7.94
C PRO A 166 -9.80 -2.60 8.02
N ILE A 167 -8.82 -2.98 8.83
CA ILE A 167 -8.53 -4.37 9.17
C ILE A 167 -9.53 -4.83 10.25
N GLU A 168 -10.15 -6.00 10.09
CA GLU A 168 -11.10 -6.54 11.06
C GLU A 168 -10.83 -8.04 11.29
N ASP A 169 -10.53 -8.40 12.54
CA ASP A 169 -10.41 -9.78 13.05
C ASP A 169 -9.48 -10.72 12.25
N VAL A 170 -8.27 -10.25 11.92
CA VAL A 170 -7.22 -11.10 11.32
C VAL A 170 -6.65 -12.03 12.40
N ASN A 171 -6.78 -13.33 12.17
CA ASN A 171 -6.16 -14.36 13.02
C ASN A 171 -5.15 -15.16 12.19
N CYS A 172 -3.86 -14.82 12.35
CA CYS A 172 -2.72 -15.48 11.70
C CYS A 172 -2.71 -16.99 11.98
N GLY A 173 -3.05 -17.37 13.21
CA GLY A 173 -3.08 -18.74 13.70
C GLY A 173 -4.07 -19.64 12.97
N ARG A 174 -5.09 -19.07 12.29
CA ARG A 174 -5.96 -19.85 11.40
C ARG A 174 -5.20 -20.52 10.27
N CYS A 175 -4.06 -20.00 9.84
CA CYS A 175 -3.23 -20.62 8.79
C CYS A 175 -1.88 -21.09 9.33
N HIS A 176 -1.25 -20.35 10.24
CA HIS A 176 0.13 -20.56 10.64
C HIS A 176 0.34 -21.31 11.96
N HIS A 177 -0.66 -21.44 12.84
CA HIS A 177 -0.51 -22.12 14.14
C HIS A 177 -1.09 -23.54 14.15
N ARG A 178 -1.14 -24.21 12.98
CA ARG A 178 -1.70 -25.57 12.83
C ARG A 178 -0.65 -26.68 12.84
N GLU A 179 0.60 -26.37 12.54
CA GLU A 179 1.78 -27.28 12.61
C GLU A 179 2.98 -26.49 13.17
N ALA A 180 4.11 -27.16 13.46
CA ALA A 180 5.31 -26.58 14.05
C ALA A 180 5.90 -25.47 13.17
N ALA A 181 5.38 -24.25 13.31
CA ALA A 181 5.91 -23.07 12.67
C ALA A 181 7.15 -22.61 13.43
N GLU A 182 8.22 -22.34 12.69
CA GLU A 182 9.38 -21.60 13.20
C GLU A 182 8.89 -20.21 13.63
N CYS A 183 8.73 -19.98 14.94
CA CYS A 183 8.07 -18.78 15.47
C CYS A 183 8.75 -17.48 14.98
N GLU A 184 10.06 -17.53 14.83
CA GLU A 184 10.92 -16.44 14.37
C GLU A 184 10.66 -15.95 12.94
N VAL A 185 10.00 -16.75 12.10
CA VAL A 185 9.64 -16.33 10.73
C VAL A 185 8.68 -15.14 10.75
N CYS A 186 7.81 -15.07 11.77
CA CYS A 186 6.85 -13.99 11.96
C CYS A 186 7.21 -13.09 13.15
N HIS A 187 7.73 -13.67 14.23
CA HIS A 187 8.06 -12.98 15.47
C HIS A 187 9.52 -12.52 15.48
N THR A 188 9.92 -11.74 14.47
CA THR A 188 11.31 -11.33 14.24
C THR A 188 11.85 -10.50 15.40
N VAL A 189 11.13 -9.47 15.84
CA VAL A 189 11.51 -8.61 16.97
C VAL A 189 11.68 -9.42 18.26
N GLN A 190 10.75 -10.32 18.55
CA GLN A 190 10.82 -11.17 19.74
C GLN A 190 11.98 -12.16 19.67
N ALA A 191 12.24 -12.73 18.48
CA ALA A 191 13.35 -13.64 18.26
C ALA A 191 14.71 -12.93 18.37
N GLU A 192 14.84 -11.71 17.83
CA GLU A 192 16.02 -10.86 17.96
C GLU A 192 16.28 -10.48 19.41
N MET A 193 15.27 -10.00 20.13
CA MET A 193 15.34 -9.72 21.57
C MET A 193 15.82 -10.96 22.34
N TYR A 194 15.16 -12.10 22.10
CA TYR A 194 15.48 -13.37 22.76
C TYR A 194 16.93 -13.82 22.51
N ARG A 195 17.45 -13.60 21.29
CA ARG A 195 18.84 -13.91 20.93
C ARG A 195 19.87 -12.87 21.37
N GLY A 196 19.42 -11.74 21.91
CA GLY A 196 20.32 -10.66 22.29
C GLY A 196 20.84 -9.85 21.11
N GLN A 197 20.02 -9.69 20.07
CA GLN A 197 20.33 -9.00 18.82
C GLN A 197 19.50 -7.73 18.70
N TYR A 198 20.15 -6.61 18.42
CA TYR A 198 19.48 -5.36 18.08
C TYR A 198 20.32 -4.58 17.07
N ARG A 199 19.87 -4.45 15.82
CA ARG A 199 20.65 -3.81 14.73
C ARG A 199 22.08 -4.38 14.69
N SER A 200 23.10 -3.52 14.67
CA SER A 200 24.52 -3.91 14.75
C SER A 200 25.02 -4.19 16.17
N HIS A 201 24.18 -4.01 17.19
CA HIS A 201 24.49 -4.29 18.58
C HIS A 201 24.27 -5.78 18.84
N GLN A 202 25.36 -6.55 18.84
CA GLN A 202 25.41 -7.88 19.43
C GLN A 202 26.03 -7.72 20.81
N GLY A 203 25.39 -8.17 21.88
CA GLY A 203 26.03 -7.93 23.18
C GLY A 203 25.47 -8.61 24.40
N VAL A 204 24.18 -8.93 24.43
CA VAL A 204 23.58 -9.42 25.67
C VAL A 204 22.77 -10.67 25.39
N GLN A 205 23.44 -11.82 25.36
CA GLN A 205 22.81 -13.12 25.15
C GLN A 205 21.83 -13.43 26.29
N ASN A 206 20.63 -13.92 25.96
CA ASN A 206 19.73 -14.46 26.98
C ASN A 206 20.24 -15.84 27.45
N PRO A 207 20.45 -16.05 28.76
CA PRO A 207 20.81 -17.36 29.30
C PRO A 207 19.86 -18.50 28.90
N MET A 208 18.55 -18.26 28.79
CA MET A 208 17.57 -19.27 28.34
C MET A 208 17.76 -19.64 26.87
N ALA A 209 18.04 -18.66 26.02
CA ALA A 209 18.35 -18.91 24.61
C ALA A 209 19.65 -19.73 24.46
N VAL A 210 20.70 -19.38 25.23
CA VAL A 210 21.97 -20.12 25.26
C VAL A 210 21.79 -21.54 25.78
N ALA A 211 20.88 -21.75 26.74
CA ALA A 211 20.52 -23.06 27.26
C ALA A 211 19.66 -23.90 26.29
N GLY A 212 19.29 -23.35 25.12
CA GLY A 212 18.51 -24.05 24.10
C GLY A 212 17.02 -24.13 24.40
N ILE A 213 16.49 -23.27 25.28
CA ILE A 213 15.05 -23.17 25.53
C ILE A 213 14.40 -22.48 24.33
N ASP A 214 13.43 -23.15 23.72
CA ASP A 214 12.69 -22.62 22.57
C ASP A 214 11.45 -21.80 22.98
N CYS A 215 10.82 -21.14 22.00
CA CYS A 215 9.65 -20.30 22.23
C CYS A 215 8.46 -21.12 22.80
N SER A 216 8.29 -22.36 22.33
CA SER A 216 7.20 -23.24 22.75
C SER A 216 7.30 -23.65 24.21
N ALA A 217 8.50 -23.73 24.80
CA ALA A 217 8.69 -24.06 26.21
C ALA A 217 7.90 -23.14 27.16
N CYS A 218 7.69 -21.88 26.79
CA CYS A 218 6.85 -20.94 27.55
C CYS A 218 5.48 -20.72 26.90
N HIS A 219 5.43 -20.63 25.57
CA HIS A 219 4.23 -20.17 24.87
C HIS A 219 3.22 -21.27 24.53
N TRP A 220 3.57 -22.56 24.59
CA TRP A 220 2.56 -23.61 24.43
C TRP A 220 1.79 -23.82 25.72
N ASP A 221 0.48 -24.05 25.65
CA ASP A 221 -0.29 -24.52 26.81
C ASP A 221 0.30 -25.82 27.38
N SER A 222 -0.03 -26.17 28.62
CA SER A 222 0.51 -27.38 29.27
C SER A 222 0.16 -28.69 28.55
N GLU A 223 -0.84 -28.65 27.66
CA GLU A 223 -1.29 -29.78 26.86
C GLU A 223 -0.71 -29.77 25.43
N GLY A 224 0.08 -28.74 25.12
CA GLY A 224 0.70 -28.48 23.84
C GLY A 224 -0.26 -28.21 22.67
N ARG A 225 -1.48 -27.76 22.93
CA ARG A 225 -2.56 -27.60 21.94
C ARG A 225 -2.74 -26.19 21.42
N ALA A 226 -2.28 -25.19 22.15
CA ALA A 226 -2.50 -23.79 21.80
C ALA A 226 -1.34 -22.91 22.23
N VAL A 227 -1.11 -21.85 21.45
CA VAL A 227 -0.22 -20.75 21.83
C VAL A 227 -0.94 -19.85 22.83
N VAL A 228 -0.31 -19.59 23.96
CA VAL A 228 -0.81 -18.76 25.05
C VAL A 228 0.20 -17.69 25.43
N ARG A 229 -0.29 -16.62 26.07
CA ARG A 229 0.57 -15.69 26.77
C ARG A 229 0.98 -16.33 28.11
N PRO A 230 2.27 -16.62 28.34
CA PRO A 230 2.70 -17.29 29.56
C PRO A 230 2.44 -16.40 30.78
N GLY A 231 1.96 -17.03 31.85
CA GLY A 231 1.98 -16.45 33.18
C GLY A 231 3.30 -16.74 33.90
N ALA A 232 3.48 -16.11 35.06
CA ALA A 232 4.65 -16.27 35.90
C ALA A 232 4.83 -17.71 36.44
N ASP A 233 3.74 -18.48 36.46
CA ASP A 233 3.73 -19.91 36.79
C ASP A 233 4.60 -20.74 35.85
N ARG A 234 4.76 -20.35 34.58
CA ARG A 234 5.64 -21.05 33.63
C ARG A 234 7.10 -21.04 34.03
N CYS A 235 7.55 -19.97 34.70
CA CYS A 235 8.92 -19.89 35.20
C CYS A 235 9.16 -20.92 36.32
N VAL A 236 8.14 -21.17 37.14
CA VAL A 236 8.21 -22.06 38.31
C VAL A 236 8.39 -23.52 37.90
N GLU A 237 7.89 -23.93 36.74
CA GLU A 237 8.02 -25.30 36.22
C GLU A 237 9.49 -25.74 36.04
N CYS A 238 10.39 -24.82 35.69
CA CYS A 238 11.81 -25.10 35.53
C CYS A 238 12.67 -24.58 36.70
N HIS A 239 12.32 -23.43 37.29
CA HIS A 239 13.18 -22.75 38.26
C HIS A 239 12.75 -22.90 39.73
N GLY A 240 11.54 -23.39 40.00
CA GLY A 240 11.00 -23.55 41.34
C GLY A 240 10.37 -22.28 41.94
N SER A 241 9.94 -22.38 43.21
CA SER A 241 9.16 -21.33 43.89
C SER A 241 9.93 -20.01 44.04
N GLY A 242 9.25 -18.89 43.80
CA GLY A 242 9.80 -17.53 43.93
C GLY A 242 10.28 -16.92 42.62
N TYR A 243 10.36 -17.71 41.54
CA TYR A 243 10.69 -17.20 40.20
C TYR A 243 9.52 -16.50 39.51
N ASP A 244 8.30 -16.73 39.97
CA ASP A 244 7.13 -15.94 39.61
C ASP A 244 7.35 -14.45 39.90
N ALA A 245 7.88 -14.13 41.10
CA ALA A 245 8.20 -12.76 41.48
C ALA A 245 9.37 -12.14 40.67
N VAL A 246 10.26 -12.97 40.11
CA VAL A 246 11.37 -12.50 39.27
C VAL A 246 10.82 -11.97 37.94
N MET A 247 9.90 -12.70 37.31
CA MET A 247 9.23 -12.24 36.08
C MET A 247 8.49 -10.92 36.34
N ASP A 248 7.71 -10.84 37.42
CA ASP A 248 6.99 -9.63 37.77
C ASP A 248 7.93 -8.44 37.97
N GLY A 249 9.05 -8.64 38.67
CA GLY A 249 10.06 -7.60 38.87
C GLY A 249 10.68 -7.10 37.57
N TRP A 250 10.99 -7.99 36.63
CA TRP A 250 11.49 -7.61 35.31
C TRP A 250 10.47 -6.79 34.52
N GLN A 251 9.22 -7.26 34.47
CA GLN A 251 8.15 -6.57 33.73
C GLN A 251 7.81 -5.20 34.30
N GLN A 252 7.89 -5.05 35.63
CA GLN A 252 7.72 -3.77 36.31
C GLN A 252 8.90 -2.84 36.01
N GLY A 253 10.14 -3.30 36.13
CA GLY A 253 11.34 -2.49 35.89
C GLY A 253 11.42 -1.97 34.46
N ILE A 254 11.25 -2.85 33.47
CA ILE A 254 11.24 -2.44 32.05
C ILE A 254 10.01 -1.58 31.74
N GLY A 255 8.84 -1.91 32.31
CA GLY A 255 7.63 -1.11 32.13
C GLY A 255 7.78 0.33 32.65
N GLN A 256 8.44 0.51 33.79
CA GLN A 256 8.77 1.83 34.32
C GLN A 256 9.77 2.56 33.42
N GLY A 257 10.84 1.89 33.00
CA GLY A 257 11.85 2.51 32.13
C GLY A 257 11.30 2.97 30.78
N LEU A 258 10.34 2.22 30.20
CA LEU A 258 9.61 2.61 29.01
C LEU A 258 8.81 3.91 29.23
N ALA A 259 8.03 3.97 30.31
CA ALA A 259 7.21 5.14 30.62
C ALA A 259 8.06 6.40 30.88
N GLU A 260 9.16 6.26 31.62
CA GLU A 260 10.11 7.36 31.88
C GLU A 260 10.75 7.88 30.58
N LEU A 261 11.15 6.97 29.68
CA LEU A 261 11.74 7.33 28.40
C LEU A 261 10.71 8.00 27.48
N GLU A 262 9.48 7.51 27.44
CA GLU A 262 8.38 8.12 26.69
C GLU A 262 8.12 9.57 27.16
N GLU A 263 8.07 9.79 28.49
CA GLU A 263 7.91 11.13 29.06
C GLU A 263 9.07 12.06 28.67
N ALA A 264 10.32 11.59 28.78
CA ALA A 264 11.49 12.36 28.39
C ALA A 264 11.48 12.73 26.90
N LEU A 265 11.07 11.81 26.03
CA LEU A 265 10.94 12.03 24.58
C LEU A 265 9.79 12.98 24.20
N GLY A 266 8.79 13.13 25.08
CA GLY A 266 7.74 14.14 24.96
C GLY A 266 8.25 15.56 25.23
N GLN A 267 9.34 15.69 26.00
CA GLN A 267 9.97 16.98 26.32
C GLN A 267 11.14 17.32 25.38
N ALA A 268 11.74 16.31 24.73
CA ALA A 268 12.84 16.48 23.79
C ALA A 268 12.40 17.13 22.46
N GLU A 269 13.32 17.87 21.82
CA GLU A 269 13.06 18.50 20.53
C GLU A 269 12.84 17.44 19.44
N SER A 270 11.71 17.54 18.75
CA SER A 270 11.34 16.63 17.67
C SER A 270 12.15 16.92 16.41
N GLY A 271 12.66 15.87 15.76
CA GLY A 271 13.44 15.99 14.53
C GLY A 271 14.96 16.02 14.72
N VAL A 272 15.47 16.04 15.95
CA VAL A 272 16.89 15.77 16.25
C VAL A 272 17.18 14.28 16.09
N GLU A 273 18.30 13.93 15.45
CA GLU A 273 18.69 12.53 15.17
C GLU A 273 18.74 11.68 16.45
N ALA A 274 19.28 12.24 17.54
CA ALA A 274 19.34 11.55 18.83
C ALA A 274 17.94 11.22 19.39
N SER A 275 16.99 12.15 19.33
CA SER A 275 15.59 11.92 19.71
C SER A 275 14.91 10.87 18.82
N GLN A 276 15.22 10.84 17.52
CA GLN A 276 14.70 9.82 16.59
C GLN A 276 15.26 8.44 16.91
N SER A 277 16.56 8.35 17.17
CA SER A 277 17.23 7.10 17.55
C SER A 277 16.72 6.56 18.91
N ALA A 278 16.49 7.43 19.89
CA ALA A 278 15.90 7.05 21.17
C ALA A 278 14.43 6.57 21.02
N ARG A 279 13.62 7.22 20.17
CA ARG A 279 12.26 6.73 19.83
C ARG A 279 12.28 5.37 19.16
N ALA A 280 13.20 5.15 18.22
CA ALA A 280 13.32 3.85 17.55
C ALA A 280 13.71 2.72 18.52
N ILE A 281 14.49 3.03 19.57
CA ILE A 281 14.78 2.06 20.64
C ILE A 281 13.53 1.80 21.49
N LEU A 282 12.84 2.85 21.94
CA LEU A 282 11.59 2.75 22.71
C LEU A 282 10.58 1.84 21.98
N GLU A 283 10.25 2.17 20.73
CA GLU A 283 9.30 1.43 19.90
C GLU A 283 9.70 -0.05 19.73
N TRP A 284 10.98 -0.34 19.52
CA TRP A 284 11.44 -1.72 19.35
C TRP A 284 11.29 -2.56 20.63
N VAL A 285 11.64 -1.99 21.80
CA VAL A 285 11.46 -2.67 23.10
C VAL A 285 9.97 -2.86 23.42
N GLU A 286 9.10 -1.91 23.05
CA GLU A 286 7.64 -2.05 23.20
C GLU A 286 7.05 -3.10 22.27
N ASN A 287 7.57 -3.19 21.04
CA ASN A 287 7.15 -4.16 20.03
C ASN A 287 7.56 -5.60 20.39
N ASP A 288 8.60 -5.81 21.21
CA ASP A 288 8.86 -7.13 21.77
C ASP A 288 7.68 -7.61 22.65
N GLY A 289 7.05 -6.71 23.41
CA GLY A 289 5.81 -7.00 24.15
C GLY A 289 5.94 -7.95 25.34
N SER A 290 7.14 -8.49 25.62
CA SER A 290 7.42 -9.33 26.78
C SER A 290 7.69 -8.51 28.05
N ARG A 291 7.98 -7.20 27.89
CA ARG A 291 8.49 -6.30 28.93
C ARG A 291 9.77 -6.83 29.57
N GLY A 292 10.71 -7.27 28.72
CA GLY A 292 12.03 -7.74 29.14
C GLY A 292 12.11 -9.22 29.53
N VAL A 293 11.02 -9.99 29.50
CA VAL A 293 11.10 -11.43 29.80
C VAL A 293 11.88 -12.18 28.72
N HIS A 294 11.78 -11.76 27.46
CA HIS A 294 12.60 -12.32 26.39
C HIS A 294 14.07 -11.99 26.55
N ASN A 295 14.44 -10.84 27.13
CA ASN A 295 15.83 -10.52 27.49
C ASN A 295 15.92 -9.26 28.37
N PHE A 296 15.94 -9.43 29.70
CA PHE A 296 15.86 -8.30 30.62
C PHE A 296 17.09 -7.39 30.50
N MET A 297 18.27 -8.00 30.44
CA MET A 297 19.53 -7.27 30.39
C MET A 297 19.67 -6.46 29.09
N LEU A 298 19.23 -7.01 27.95
CA LEU A 298 19.24 -6.26 26.68
C LEU A 298 18.24 -5.10 26.74
N ALA A 299 17.01 -5.34 27.17
CA ALA A 299 15.99 -4.30 27.26
C ALA A 299 16.43 -3.15 28.17
N ASP A 300 16.94 -3.46 29.38
CA ASP A 300 17.44 -2.44 30.31
C ASP A 300 18.62 -1.65 29.72
N SER A 301 19.58 -2.34 29.11
CA SER A 301 20.73 -1.70 28.44
C SER A 301 20.29 -0.76 27.31
N LEU A 302 19.32 -1.17 26.49
CA LEU A 302 18.81 -0.35 25.38
C LEU A 302 18.10 0.90 25.90
N LEU A 303 17.26 0.76 26.94
CA LEU A 303 16.62 1.92 27.58
C LEU A 303 17.64 2.87 28.20
N GLY A 304 18.73 2.35 28.78
CA GLY A 304 19.86 3.14 29.23
C GLY A 304 20.53 3.95 28.11
N VAL A 305 20.81 3.31 26.97
CA VAL A 305 21.35 3.99 25.79
C VAL A 305 20.41 5.06 25.28
N ALA A 306 19.11 4.76 25.17
CA ALA A 306 18.12 5.71 24.68
C ALA A 306 18.00 6.96 25.58
N ARG A 307 18.09 6.81 26.90
CA ARG A 307 18.14 7.93 27.84
C ARG A 307 19.38 8.80 27.62
N GLN A 308 20.56 8.20 27.48
CA GLN A 308 21.80 8.94 27.24
C GLN A 308 21.80 9.73 25.92
N LEU A 309 21.03 9.32 24.92
CA LEU A 309 20.91 10.05 23.66
C LEU A 309 20.17 11.38 23.81
N ILE A 310 19.31 11.52 24.84
CA ILE A 310 18.42 12.67 24.99
C ILE A 310 18.70 13.52 26.24
N GLU A 311 19.72 13.16 27.02
CA GLU A 311 20.30 13.96 28.12
C GLU A 311 21.24 15.05 27.59
#